data_AF-A0A8T5TWA8-F1
#
_entry.id   AF-A0A8T5TWA8-F1
#
_cell.length_a   1.000
_cell.length_b   1.000
_cell.length_c   1.000
_cell.angle_alpha   90.00
_cell.angle_beta   90.00
_cell.angle_gamma   90.00
#
_symmetry.space_group_name_H-M   'P 1'
#
loop_
_entity.id
_entity.type
_entity.pdbx_description
1 polymer ?
#
loop_
_entity_poly.entity_id
_entity_poly.type
_entity_poly.pdbx_seq_one_letter_code
_entity_poly.pdbx_strand_id
1 'polypeptide(L)'
;MSSIKGFAWSFVFLLTAAIYSSIPTHLIFNYWAWLNTLRFDGAPVYTLLLFVLFLWIVALLITVIYIVALIRAIVQRKNESSGIPKGVYRFGTASTVIIIGYMVVWFILFNKIAFFSMLPP
;
A
#
# COMPACT_ATOMS: atom_id res chain seq x y z
N MET A 1 29.38 -2.04 -10.95
CA MET A 1 28.09 -1.60 -10.37
C MET A 1 27.40 -2.79 -9.71
N SER A 2 27.04 -2.67 -8.42
CA SER A 2 26.67 -3.84 -7.61
C SER A 2 25.24 -4.32 -7.91
N SER A 3 25.15 -5.47 -8.59
CA SER A 3 23.92 -6.23 -8.88
C SER A 3 23.03 -6.45 -7.64
N ILE A 4 23.62 -6.40 -6.44
CA ILE A 4 22.95 -6.59 -5.14
C ILE A 4 21.96 -5.46 -4.85
N LYS A 5 22.27 -4.20 -5.22
CA LYS A 5 21.39 -3.06 -4.95
C LYS A 5 20.08 -3.15 -5.74
N GLY A 6 20.15 -3.51 -7.02
CA GLY A 6 18.95 -3.71 -7.85
C GLY A 6 18.07 -4.86 -7.34
N PHE A 7 18.70 -5.94 -6.85
CA PHE A 7 17.97 -7.06 -6.25
C PHE A 7 17.26 -6.66 -4.93
N ALA A 8 17.95 -5.94 -4.04
CA ALA A 8 17.34 -5.43 -2.81
C ALA A 8 16.13 -4.52 -3.09
N TRP A 9 16.23 -3.64 -4.09
CA TRP A 9 15.11 -2.80 -4.50
C TRP A 9 13.95 -3.59 -5.10
N SER A 10 14.23 -4.62 -5.91
CA SER A 10 13.19 -5.50 -6.42
C SER A 10 12.40 -6.17 -5.27
N PHE A 11 13.09 -6.64 -4.23
CA PHE A 11 12.42 -7.23 -3.07
C PHE A 11 11.54 -6.21 -2.33
N VAL A 12 12.05 -5.00 -2.09
CA VAL A 12 11.28 -3.92 -1.44
C VAL A 12 10.02 -3.58 -2.25
N PHE A 13 10.13 -3.45 -3.58
CA PHE A 13 8.98 -3.15 -4.42
C PHE A 13 7.96 -4.28 -4.49
N LEU A 14 8.41 -5.53 -4.51
CA LEU A 14 7.53 -6.69 -4.44
C LEU A 14 6.73 -6.69 -3.12
N LEU A 15 7.42 -6.50 -1.99
CA LEU A 15 6.76 -6.44 -0.68
C LEU A 15 5.76 -5.29 -0.61
N THR A 16 6.16 -4.11 -1.13
CA THR A 16 5.31 -2.91 -1.12
C THR A 16 4.08 -3.10 -2.02
N ALA A 17 4.24 -3.70 -3.20
CA ALA A 17 3.12 -4.07 -4.07
C ALA A 17 2.19 -5.08 -3.40
N ALA A 18 2.73 -6.09 -2.71
CA ALA A 18 1.93 -7.06 -1.97
C ALA A 18 1.12 -6.39 -0.85
N ILE A 19 1.71 -5.45 -0.12
CA ILE A 19 1.03 -4.68 0.94
C ILE A 19 -0.10 -3.81 0.37
N TYR A 20 0.19 -2.97 -0.64
CA TYR A 20 -0.79 -2.08 -1.24
C TYR A 20 -1.91 -2.80 -2.01
N SER A 21 -1.68 -4.03 -2.45
CA SER A 21 -2.71 -4.83 -3.11
C SER A 21 -3.54 -5.64 -2.11
N SER A 22 -2.89 -6.39 -1.20
CA SER A 22 -3.58 -7.34 -0.32
C SER A 22 -4.39 -6.66 0.77
N ILE A 23 -3.84 -5.64 1.43
CA ILE A 23 -4.47 -5.06 2.62
C ILE A 23 -5.71 -4.24 2.26
N PRO A 24 -5.64 -3.27 1.34
CA PRO A 24 -6.81 -2.48 0.98
C PRO A 24 -7.90 -3.35 0.37
N THR A 25 -7.51 -4.38 -0.39
CA THR A 25 -8.45 -5.38 -0.94
C THR A 25 -9.11 -6.18 0.16
N HIS A 26 -8.36 -6.71 1.12
CA HIS A 26 -8.94 -7.43 2.25
C HIS A 26 -9.90 -6.57 3.07
N LEU A 27 -9.51 -5.31 3.36
CA LEU A 27 -10.35 -4.37 4.10
C LEU A 27 -11.64 -4.05 3.34
N ILE A 28 -11.57 -3.75 2.04
CA ILE A 28 -12.81 -3.40 1.33
C ILE A 28 -13.74 -4.60 1.25
N PHE A 29 -13.27 -5.81 0.96
CA PHE A 29 -14.15 -6.98 0.86
C PHE A 29 -14.78 -7.38 2.19
N ASN A 30 -14.03 -7.30 3.30
CA ASN A 30 -14.56 -7.68 4.62
C ASN A 30 -15.47 -6.63 5.23
N TYR A 31 -15.17 -5.35 5.03
CA TYR A 31 -15.95 -4.26 5.60
C TYR A 31 -17.00 -3.69 4.64
N TRP A 32 -17.11 -4.19 3.40
CA TRP A 32 -18.07 -3.70 2.40
C TRP A 32 -19.51 -3.76 2.91
N ALA A 33 -19.93 -4.91 3.45
CA ALA A 33 -21.27 -5.10 3.96
C ALA A 33 -21.55 -4.15 5.13
N TRP A 34 -20.60 -4.04 6.07
CA TRP A 34 -20.70 -3.14 7.21
C TRP A 34 -20.73 -1.66 6.80
N LEU A 35 -19.92 -1.23 5.84
CA LEU A 35 -19.95 0.13 5.32
C LEU A 35 -21.31 0.49 4.70
N ASN A 36 -21.98 -0.47 4.07
CA ASN A 36 -23.32 -0.29 3.50
C ASN A 36 -24.45 -0.23 4.55
N THR A 37 -24.21 -0.68 5.79
CA THR A 37 -25.21 -0.58 6.88
C THR A 37 -25.13 0.75 7.62
N LEU A 38 -24.08 1.55 7.42
CA LEU A 38 -23.92 2.83 8.10
C LEU A 38 -25.08 3.78 7.75
N ARG A 39 -25.69 4.33 8.80
CA ARG A 39 -26.77 5.32 8.72
C ARG A 39 -26.38 6.53 9.56
N PHE A 40 -26.65 7.73 9.03
CA PHE A 40 -26.57 8.98 9.78
C PHE A 40 -27.95 9.64 9.68
N ASP A 41 -28.58 9.88 10.81
CA ASP A 41 -29.95 10.41 10.88
C ASP A 41 -30.98 9.57 10.08
N GLY A 42 -30.89 8.24 10.17
CA GLY A 42 -31.74 7.31 9.44
C GLY A 42 -31.42 7.17 7.93
N ALA A 43 -30.59 8.04 7.35
CA ALA A 43 -30.21 7.98 5.94
C ALA A 43 -28.89 7.20 5.72
N PRO A 44 -28.77 6.42 4.62
CA PRO A 44 -27.53 5.74 4.24
C PRO A 44 -26.37 6.72 3.98
N VAL A 45 -25.21 6.42 4.57
CA VAL A 45 -23.98 7.23 4.42
C VAL A 45 -23.16 6.73 3.24
N TYR A 46 -23.55 7.11 2.02
CA TYR A 46 -22.82 6.71 0.82
C TYR A 46 -21.46 7.40 0.67
N THR A 47 -21.28 8.58 1.25
CA THR A 47 -20.04 9.36 1.10
C THR A 47 -18.82 8.63 1.66
N LEU A 48 -18.95 7.96 2.81
CA LEU A 48 -17.86 7.20 3.40
C LEU A 48 -17.53 5.96 2.57
N LEU A 49 -18.54 5.26 2.08
CA LEU A 49 -18.36 4.09 1.21
C LEU A 49 -17.66 4.46 -0.10
N LEU A 50 -18.08 5.54 -0.76
CA LEU A 50 -17.43 6.06 -1.97
C LEU A 50 -15.99 6.49 -1.70
N PHE A 51 -15.73 7.10 -0.54
CA PHE A 51 -14.38 7.49 -0.14
C PHE A 51 -13.46 6.27 0.07
N VAL A 52 -13.93 5.23 0.77
CA VAL A 52 -13.15 3.99 0.97
C VAL A 52 -12.91 3.28 -0.37
N LEU A 53 -13.90 3.24 -1.26
CA LEU A 53 -13.75 2.70 -2.61
C LEU A 53 -12.70 3.47 -3.43
N PHE A 54 -12.72 4.80 -3.35
CA PHE A 54 -11.69 5.65 -3.97
C PHE A 54 -10.29 5.32 -3.43
N LEU A 55 -10.12 5.22 -2.11
CA LEU A 55 -8.84 4.85 -1.51
C LEU A 55 -8.34 3.47 -1.96
N TRP A 56 -9.25 2.50 -2.09
CA TRP A 56 -8.91 1.17 -2.62
C TRP A 56 -8.41 1.25 -4.06
N ILE A 57 -9.09 1.99 -4.94
CA ILE A 57 -8.65 2.21 -6.33
C ILE A 57 -7.27 2.87 -6.37
N VAL A 58 -7.04 3.91 -5.56
CA VAL A 58 -5.73 4.56 -5.45
C VAL A 58 -4.64 3.57 -5.02
N ALA A 59 -4.95 2.68 -4.07
CA ALA A 59 -4.00 1.66 -3.64
C ALA A 59 -3.68 0.63 -4.75
N LEU A 60 -4.66 0.25 -5.57
CA LEU A 60 -4.42 -0.59 -6.75
C LEU A 60 -3.54 0.11 -7.79
N LEU A 61 -3.74 1.42 -8.02
CA LEU A 61 -2.86 2.20 -8.90
C LEU A 61 -1.42 2.25 -8.37
N ILE A 62 -1.26 2.47 -7.07
CA ILE A 62 0.07 2.44 -6.42
C ILE A 62 0.71 1.06 -6.55
N THR A 63 -0.07 -0.02 -6.42
CA THR A 63 0.40 -1.39 -6.65
C THR A 63 0.98 -1.54 -8.06
N VAL A 64 0.26 -1.08 -9.09
CA VAL A 64 0.74 -1.15 -10.48
C VAL A 64 2.05 -0.40 -10.65
N ILE A 65 2.17 0.79 -10.06
CA ILE A 65 3.43 1.57 -10.07
C ILE A 65 4.58 0.75 -9.46
N TYR A 66 4.34 0.07 -8.33
CA TYR A 66 5.35 -0.77 -7.69
C TYR A 66 5.72 -2.01 -8.50
N ILE A 67 4.77 -2.62 -9.21
CA ILE A 67 5.05 -3.73 -10.11
C ILE A 67 5.93 -3.26 -11.28
N VAL A 68 5.64 -2.10 -11.87
CA VAL A 68 6.48 -1.53 -12.94
C VAL A 68 7.88 -1.19 -12.41
N ALA A 69 7.97 -0.63 -11.20
CA ALA A 69 9.23 -0.35 -10.53
C ALA A 69 10.05 -1.63 -10.26
N LEU A 70 9.39 -2.71 -9.82
CA LEU A 70 9.97 -4.04 -9.64
C LEU A 70 10.59 -4.55 -10.95
N ILE A 71 9.82 -4.55 -12.05
CA ILE A 71 10.29 -5.02 -13.35
C ILE A 71 11.49 -4.20 -13.81
N ARG A 72 11.44 -2.86 -13.67
CA ARG A 72 12.58 -1.99 -13.98
C ARG A 72 13.80 -2.28 -13.13
N ALA A 73 13.64 -2.50 -11.82
CA ALA A 73 14.73 -2.85 -10.93
C ALA A 73 15.41 -4.16 -11.35
N ILE A 74 14.66 -5.14 -11.87
CA ILE A 74 15.22 -6.40 -12.35
C ILE A 74 15.92 -6.23 -13.69
N VAL A 75 15.27 -5.59 -14.66
CA VAL A 75 15.75 -5.45 -16.04
C VAL A 75 16.91 -4.47 -16.15
N GLN A 76 16.87 -3.34 -15.43
CA GLN A 76 17.81 -2.22 -15.58
C GLN A 76 18.88 -2.16 -14.48
N ARG A 77 18.96 -3.16 -13.57
CA ARG A 77 19.94 -3.19 -12.45
C ARG A 77 21.40 -2.98 -12.84
N LYS A 78 21.76 -3.29 -14.10
CA LYS A 78 23.13 -3.18 -14.60
C LYS A 78 23.44 -1.81 -15.24
N ASN A 79 22.43 -1.00 -15.55
CA ASN A 79 22.56 0.24 -16.31
C ASN A 79 22.54 1.51 -15.45
N GLU A 80 22.14 1.41 -14.18
CA GLU A 80 21.97 2.54 -13.25
C GLU A 80 22.87 2.37 -12.02
N SER A 81 23.53 3.43 -11.54
CA SER A 81 24.51 3.33 -10.44
C SER A 81 23.85 2.98 -9.09
N SER A 82 22.60 3.39 -8.93
CA SER A 82 21.67 3.03 -7.85
C SER A 82 20.92 1.72 -8.11
N GLY A 83 21.02 1.15 -9.32
CA GLY A 83 20.23 -0.02 -9.74
C GLY A 83 18.78 0.30 -10.15
N ILE A 84 18.33 1.56 -10.01
CA ILE A 84 16.99 2.06 -10.33
C ILE A 84 16.98 3.58 -10.60
N PRO A 85 16.02 4.11 -11.39
CA PRO A 85 15.88 5.55 -11.66
C PRO A 85 15.59 6.37 -10.39
N LYS A 86 16.17 7.57 -10.28
CA LYS A 86 16.04 8.47 -9.11
C LYS A 86 14.58 8.78 -8.70
N GLY A 87 13.66 8.90 -9.66
CA GLY A 87 12.24 9.15 -9.37
C GLY A 87 11.56 8.00 -8.65
N VAL A 88 11.88 6.76 -9.03
CA VAL A 88 11.34 5.54 -8.41
C VAL A 88 11.91 5.36 -7.01
N TYR A 89 13.20 5.67 -6.82
CA TYR A 89 13.84 5.64 -5.50
C TYR A 89 13.17 6.61 -4.51
N ARG A 90 12.89 7.85 -4.93
CA ARG A 90 12.23 8.86 -4.08
C ARG A 90 10.78 8.48 -3.76
N PHE A 91 10.04 8.02 -4.75
CA PHE A 91 8.66 7.56 -4.56
C PHE A 91 8.59 6.33 -3.63
N GLY A 92 9.44 5.33 -3.89
CA GLY A 92 9.62 4.15 -3.04
C GLY A 92 9.81 4.53 -1.59
N THR A 93 10.86 5.33 -1.33
CA THR A 93 11.22 5.77 0.02
C THR A 93 10.10 6.56 0.69
N ALA A 94 9.48 7.52 0.00
CA ALA A 94 8.38 8.31 0.56
C ALA A 94 7.19 7.43 0.96
N SER A 95 6.80 6.47 0.11
CA SER A 95 5.71 5.56 0.43
C SER A 95 6.04 4.63 1.59
N THR A 96 7.28 4.15 1.69
CA THR A 96 7.72 3.27 2.77
C THR A 96 7.67 4.02 4.09
N VAL A 97 8.11 5.28 4.12
CA VAL A 97 7.99 6.14 5.30
C VAL A 97 6.53 6.37 5.68
N ILE A 98 5.64 6.58 4.70
CA ILE A 98 4.20 6.73 4.95
C ILE A 98 3.59 5.44 5.55
N ILE A 99 3.91 4.26 5.00
CA ILE A 99 3.43 2.98 5.52
C ILE A 99 3.93 2.75 6.94
N ILE A 100 5.23 2.95 7.19
CA ILE A 100 5.81 2.79 8.53
C ILE A 100 5.15 3.77 9.50
N GLY A 101 4.98 5.04 9.10
CA GLY A 101 4.29 6.05 9.90
C GLY A 101 2.86 5.62 10.24
N TYR A 102 2.12 5.11 9.27
CA TYR A 102 0.78 4.58 9.47
C TYR A 102 0.77 3.40 10.47
N MET A 103 1.68 2.44 10.32
CA MET A 103 1.79 1.30 11.24
C MET A 103 2.09 1.76 12.67
N VAL A 104 2.99 2.73 12.84
CA VAL A 104 3.36 3.29 14.16
C VAL A 104 2.18 4.02 14.79
N VAL A 105 1.52 4.91 14.05
CA VAL A 105 0.33 5.64 14.53
C VAL A 105 -0.78 4.67 14.94
N TRP A 106 -1.03 3.66 14.11
CA TRP A 106 -2.02 2.62 14.43
C TRP A 106 -1.67 1.86 15.71
N PHE A 107 -0.40 1.46 15.86
CA PHE A 107 0.05 0.77 17.07
C PHE A 107 -0.15 1.64 18.31
N ILE A 108 0.16 2.94 18.24
CA ILE A 108 -0.05 3.88 19.36
C ILE A 108 -1.53 4.02 19.70
N LEU A 109 -2.42 4.10 18.70
CA LEU A 109 -3.85 4.32 18.91
C LEU A 109 -4.61 3.08 19.40
N PHE A 110 -4.26 1.90 18.88
CA PHE A 110 -5.05 0.68 19.08
C PHE A 110 -4.32 -0.40 19.86
N ASN A 111 -3.04 -0.18 20.23
CA ASN A 111 -2.15 -1.16 20.87
C ASN A 111 -2.15 -2.52 20.16
N LYS A 112 -2.36 -2.49 18.84
CA LYS A 112 -2.40 -3.66 17.95
C LYS A 112 -1.49 -3.34 16.77
N ILE A 113 -0.78 -4.33 16.28
CA ILE A 113 -0.11 -4.19 14.99
C ILE A 113 -1.22 -4.09 13.94
N ALA A 114 -1.19 -3.05 13.10
CA ALA A 114 -2.25 -2.70 12.14
C ALA A 114 -2.75 -3.87 11.27
N PHE A 115 -1.89 -4.87 11.10
CA PHE A 115 -2.15 -6.06 10.29
C PHE A 115 -2.80 -7.22 11.05
N PHE A 116 -2.87 -7.19 12.38
CA PHE A 116 -3.45 -8.28 13.18
C PHE A 116 -4.82 -7.93 13.79
N SER A 117 -5.31 -6.70 13.62
CA SER A 117 -6.66 -6.30 14.06
C SER A 117 -7.76 -6.58 13.02
N MET A 118 -7.58 -7.58 12.16
CA MET A 118 -8.43 -7.91 10.99
C MET A 118 -9.83 -8.45 11.31
N LEU A 119 -10.32 -8.31 12.54
CA LEU A 119 -11.68 -8.73 12.89
C LEU A 119 -12.61 -7.51 12.88
N PRO A 120 -13.74 -7.57 12.15
CA PRO A 120 -14.76 -6.54 12.28
C PRO A 120 -15.25 -6.49 13.73
N PRO A 121 -15.61 -5.29 14.25
CA PRO A 121 -16.28 -5.19 15.56
C PRO A 121 -17.62 -5.93 15.58
#